data_AF-A0A8S9JS07-F1
#
_entry.id   AF-A0A8S9JS07-F1
#
_cell.length_a   1.000
_cell.length_b   1.000
_cell.length_c   1.000
_cell.angle_alpha   90.00
_cell.angle_beta   90.00
_cell.angle_gamma   90.00
#
_symmetry.space_group_name_H-M   'P 1'
#
loop_
_entity.id
_entity.type
_entity.pdbx_description
1 polymer ?
#
loop_
_entity_poly.entity_id
_entity_poly.type
_entity_poly.pdbx_seq_one_letter_code
_entity_poly.pdbx_strand_id
1 'polypeptide(L)'
;FNSRATWEVLRPRQPSQAWHDVVWFKGALPKHAFTMWVANYDRLPTRSRLISWGFAIPTTCPLCAALPETRDHLFISCPYTGDIWTHVFARCNPPSRVFADWSDLLSWIRTATSKRRVLLRKLASQAVIFHVWKQRNNLIHNAIALSDTTVFISLDRELRKKKTYQFLFPFL
;
A
#
# COMPACT_ATOMS: atom_id res chain seq x y z
N PHE A 1 -37.22 11.00 10.59
CA PHE A 1 -35.99 11.32 9.83
C PHE A 1 -35.17 10.04 9.64
N ASN A 2 -34.83 9.67 8.40
CA ASN A 2 -34.02 8.49 8.09
C ASN A 2 -32.71 8.94 7.42
N SER A 3 -31.64 9.02 8.20
CA SER A 3 -30.34 9.50 7.74
C SER A 3 -29.79 8.71 6.54
N ARG A 4 -30.08 7.40 6.45
CA ARG A 4 -29.64 6.55 5.33
C ARG A 4 -30.38 6.91 4.04
N ALA A 5 -31.70 7.06 4.12
CA ALA A 5 -32.51 7.45 2.95
C ALA A 5 -32.14 8.85 2.47
N THR A 6 -31.98 9.81 3.38
CA THR A 6 -31.53 11.16 3.05
C THR A 6 -30.13 11.15 2.40
N TRP A 7 -29.19 10.38 2.93
CA TRP A 7 -27.85 10.26 2.35
C TRP A 7 -27.85 9.63 0.95
N GLU A 8 -28.66 8.60 0.72
CA GLU A 8 -28.78 7.95 -0.60
C GLU A 8 -29.35 8.90 -1.68
N VAL A 9 -30.21 9.84 -1.29
CA VAL A 9 -30.76 10.87 -2.19
C VAL A 9 -29.74 11.98 -2.46
N LEU A 10 -29.01 12.44 -1.43
CA LEU A 10 -28.09 13.57 -1.55
C LEU A 10 -26.74 13.20 -2.16
N ARG A 11 -26.31 11.93 -2.08
CA ARG A 11 -24.97 11.55 -2.54
C ARG A 11 -24.88 11.58 -4.07
N PRO A 12 -23.85 12.24 -4.65
CA PRO A 12 -23.50 12.03 -6.04
C PRO A 12 -23.03 10.59 -6.23
N ARG A 13 -23.74 9.81 -7.05
CA ARG A 13 -23.29 8.47 -7.46
C ARG A 13 -22.17 8.64 -8.49
N GLN A 14 -20.94 8.31 -8.09
CA GLN A 14 -19.82 8.21 -9.02
C GLN A 14 -19.68 6.79 -9.56
N PRO A 15 -19.10 6.61 -10.77
CA PRO A 15 -18.80 5.29 -11.29
C PRO A 15 -17.88 4.53 -10.35
N SER A 16 -18.12 3.22 -10.24
CA SER A 16 -17.26 2.33 -9.45
C SER A 16 -15.84 2.37 -10.00
N GLN A 17 -14.88 2.65 -9.13
CA GLN A 17 -13.47 2.73 -9.50
C GLN A 17 -12.87 1.33 -9.63
N ALA A 18 -11.97 1.14 -10.61
CA ALA A 18 -11.36 -0.16 -10.88
C ALA A 18 -10.63 -0.74 -9.66
N TRP A 19 -10.04 0.09 -8.80
CA TRP A 19 -9.32 -0.33 -7.58
C TRP A 19 -10.23 -0.57 -6.36
N HIS A 20 -11.55 -0.31 -6.45
CA HIS A 20 -12.48 -0.36 -5.32
C HIS A 20 -12.38 -1.68 -4.53
N ASP A 21 -12.33 -2.80 -5.24
CA ASP A 21 -12.29 -4.14 -4.64
C ASP A 21 -10.98 -4.44 -3.89
N VAL A 22 -9.88 -3.79 -4.30
CA VAL A 22 -8.56 -3.93 -3.67
C VAL A 22 -8.46 -3.09 -2.40
N VAL A 23 -9.18 -1.97 -2.34
CA VAL A 23 -9.19 -1.07 -1.19
C VAL A 23 -10.21 -1.52 -0.14
N TRP A 24 -11.45 -1.78 -0.57
CA TRP A 24 -12.57 -2.04 0.31
C TRP A 24 -13.02 -3.50 0.21
N PHE A 25 -12.68 -4.29 1.23
CA PHE A 25 -13.08 -5.69 1.33
C PHE A 25 -13.25 -6.11 2.79
N LYS A 26 -14.01 -7.20 2.99
CA LYS A 26 -14.23 -7.76 4.33
C LYS A 26 -12.92 -8.23 4.95
N GLY A 27 -12.56 -7.66 6.10
CA GLY A 27 -11.34 -7.99 6.83
C GLY A 27 -10.17 -7.04 6.61
N ALA A 28 -10.31 -6.03 5.74
CA ALA A 28 -9.33 -4.96 5.59
C ALA A 28 -9.05 -4.22 6.91
N LEU A 29 -7.83 -3.74 7.10
CA LEU A 29 -7.49 -2.88 8.24
C LEU A 29 -7.84 -1.44 7.86
N PRO A 30 -8.72 -0.74 8.60
CA PRO A 30 -9.18 0.60 8.22
C PRO A 30 -8.05 1.58 7.87
N LYS A 31 -6.99 1.62 8.68
CA LYS A 31 -5.82 2.48 8.43
C LYS A 31 -5.03 2.11 7.16
N HIS A 32 -4.95 0.82 6.81
CA HIS A 32 -4.26 0.37 5.60
C HIS A 32 -5.13 0.64 4.37
N ALA A 33 -6.43 0.32 4.46
CA ALA A 33 -7.40 0.61 3.41
C ALA A 33 -7.46 2.10 3.09
N PHE A 34 -7.49 2.96 4.11
CA PHE A 34 -7.44 4.41 3.92
C PHE A 34 -6.15 4.86 3.21
N THR A 35 -4.98 4.38 3.62
CA THR A 35 -3.72 4.77 2.96
C THR A 35 -3.66 4.27 1.52
N MET A 36 -4.09 3.03 1.27
CA MET A 36 -4.21 2.45 -0.07
C MET A 36 -5.20 3.23 -0.95
N TRP A 37 -6.32 3.69 -0.39
CA TRP A 37 -7.30 4.52 -1.08
C TRP A 37 -6.68 5.83 -1.57
N VAL A 38 -6.01 6.56 -0.68
CA VAL A 38 -5.34 7.83 -1.05
C VAL A 38 -4.21 7.59 -2.05
N ALA A 39 -3.46 6.49 -1.90
CA ALA A 39 -2.42 6.11 -2.85
C ALA A 39 -2.96 5.77 -4.25
N ASN A 40 -4.11 5.10 -4.35
CA ASN A 40 -4.75 4.82 -5.66
C ASN A 40 -5.13 6.10 -6.40
N TYR A 41 -5.52 7.15 -5.68
CA TYR A 41 -5.77 8.46 -6.25
C TYR A 41 -4.50 9.29 -6.50
N ASP A 42 -3.32 8.75 -6.19
CA ASP A 42 -2.04 9.45 -6.21
C ASP A 42 -2.03 10.70 -5.31
N ARG A 43 -2.83 10.72 -4.24
CA ARG A 43 -3.09 11.90 -3.41
C ARG A 43 -2.23 12.00 -2.15
N LEU A 44 -1.26 11.11 -1.98
CA LEU A 44 -0.30 11.20 -0.88
C LEU A 44 0.71 12.34 -1.15
N PRO A 45 1.14 13.10 -0.12
CA PRO A 45 2.08 14.21 -0.27
C PRO A 45 3.54 13.73 -0.50
N THR A 46 3.76 13.05 -1.62
CA THR A 46 5.09 12.75 -2.16
C THR A 46 5.79 14.06 -2.57
N ARG A 47 7.13 14.08 -2.63
CA ARG A 47 7.85 15.31 -3.03
C ARG A 47 7.42 15.82 -4.40
N SER A 48 7.20 14.94 -5.38
CA SER A 48 6.72 15.37 -6.71
C SER A 48 5.37 16.10 -6.63
N ARG A 49 4.47 15.67 -5.73
CA ARG A 49 3.16 16.29 -5.53
C ARG A 49 3.23 17.59 -4.73
N LEU A 50 4.10 17.65 -3.73
CA LEU A 50 4.35 18.89 -2.97
C LEU A 50 4.98 19.96 -3.86
N ILE A 51 5.90 19.58 -4.75
CA ILE A 51 6.50 20.51 -5.72
C ILE A 51 5.45 21.05 -6.69
N SER A 52 4.50 20.22 -7.15
CA SER A 52 3.41 20.73 -7.99
C SER A 52 2.45 21.69 -7.27
N TRP A 53 2.51 21.76 -5.94
CA TRP A 53 1.83 22.77 -5.12
C TRP A 53 2.69 24.01 -4.85
N GLY A 54 3.89 24.11 -5.43
CA GLY A 54 4.78 25.25 -5.30
C GLY A 54 5.77 25.19 -4.13
N PHE A 55 5.90 24.05 -3.45
CA PHE A 55 6.88 23.92 -2.36
C PHE A 55 8.31 23.77 -2.90
N ALA A 56 9.22 24.60 -2.40
CA ALA A 56 10.66 24.51 -2.69
C ALA A 56 11.32 23.46 -1.78
N ILE A 57 11.25 22.18 -2.18
CA ILE A 57 11.82 21.04 -1.44
C ILE A 57 12.66 20.15 -2.37
N PRO A 58 13.55 19.30 -1.83
CA PRO A 58 14.28 18.33 -2.65
C PRO A 58 13.33 17.39 -3.40
N THR A 59 13.70 16.99 -4.62
CA THR A 59 12.91 16.07 -5.46
C THR A 59 13.12 14.61 -5.10
N THR A 60 14.30 14.27 -4.58
CA THR A 60 14.78 12.89 -4.40
C THR A 60 13.91 12.09 -3.43
N CYS A 61 13.87 10.77 -3.56
CA CYS A 61 13.18 9.90 -2.61
C CYS A 61 13.88 9.93 -1.25
N PRO A 62 13.15 10.16 -0.14
CA PRO A 62 13.76 10.13 1.20
C PRO A 62 14.38 8.78 1.56
N LEU A 63 13.84 7.67 1.03
CA LEU A 63 14.25 6.32 1.43
C LEU A 63 15.51 5.83 0.72
N CYS A 64 15.68 6.16 -0.57
CA CYS A 64 16.83 5.68 -1.37
C CYS A 64 17.78 6.80 -1.83
N ALA A 65 17.38 8.07 -1.69
CA ALA A 65 18.12 9.26 -2.12
C ALA A 65 18.55 9.29 -3.62
N ALA A 66 18.03 8.39 -4.46
CA ALA A 66 18.53 8.21 -5.83
C ALA A 66 17.64 8.81 -6.94
N LEU A 67 16.33 8.59 -6.88
CA LEU A 67 15.37 9.01 -7.92
C LEU A 67 14.31 9.95 -7.36
N PRO A 68 13.59 10.73 -8.20
CA PRO A 68 12.49 11.56 -7.74
C PRO A 68 11.40 10.79 -6.98
N GLU A 69 10.88 11.34 -5.89
CA GLU A 69 9.80 10.71 -5.12
C GLU A 69 8.44 10.88 -5.84
N THR A 70 8.08 9.91 -6.67
CA THR A 70 6.72 9.70 -7.18
C THR A 70 6.03 8.58 -6.40
N ARG A 71 4.71 8.38 -6.56
CA ARG A 71 4.00 7.23 -5.96
C ARG A 71 4.61 5.91 -6.42
N ASP A 72 4.77 5.75 -7.72
CA ASP A 72 5.24 4.50 -8.30
C ASP A 72 6.70 4.26 -7.90
N HIS A 73 7.53 5.31 -7.85
CA HIS A 73 8.86 5.15 -7.29
C HIS A 73 8.81 4.74 -5.81
N LEU A 74 8.14 5.52 -4.95
CA LEU A 74 8.09 5.27 -3.51
C LEU A 74 7.60 3.86 -3.15
N PHE A 75 6.56 3.38 -3.83
CA PHE A 75 5.89 2.14 -3.45
C PHE A 75 6.25 0.92 -4.30
N ILE A 76 6.83 1.12 -5.49
CA ILE A 76 7.09 0.04 -6.44
C ILE A 76 8.58 -0.08 -6.75
N SER A 77 9.19 0.95 -7.35
CA SER A 77 10.56 0.83 -7.90
C SER A 77 11.69 1.32 -7.00
N CYS A 78 11.39 1.90 -5.83
CA CYS A 78 12.38 2.29 -4.83
C CYS A 78 13.12 1.03 -4.32
N PRO A 79 14.47 0.99 -4.36
CA PRO A 79 15.25 -0.17 -3.89
C PRO A 79 14.87 -0.62 -2.47
N TYR A 80 14.77 0.34 -1.53
CA TYR A 80 14.34 0.08 -0.15
C TYR A 80 12.97 -0.63 -0.08
N THR A 81 12.03 -0.19 -0.91
CA THR A 81 10.68 -0.80 -0.96
C THR A 81 10.71 -2.14 -1.70
N GLY A 82 11.59 -2.30 -2.70
CA GLY A 82 11.85 -3.56 -3.39
C GLY A 82 12.32 -4.67 -2.45
N ASP A 83 13.16 -4.35 -1.47
CA ASP A 83 13.61 -5.31 -0.45
C ASP A 83 12.43 -5.78 0.42
N ILE A 84 11.54 -4.86 0.82
CA ILE A 84 10.30 -5.21 1.54
C ILE A 84 9.40 -6.11 0.68
N TRP A 85 9.26 -5.81 -0.61
CA TRP A 85 8.49 -6.65 -1.53
C TRP A 85 9.09 -8.05 -1.67
N THR A 86 10.43 -8.19 -1.69
CA THR A 86 11.11 -9.48 -1.72
C THR A 86 10.69 -10.36 -0.54
N HIS A 87 10.69 -9.82 0.67
CA HIS A 87 10.22 -10.53 1.87
C HIS A 87 8.73 -10.92 1.79
N VAL A 88 7.90 -10.05 1.20
CA VAL A 88 6.46 -10.32 1.01
C VAL A 88 6.22 -11.38 -0.06
N PHE A 89 6.95 -11.35 -1.17
CA PHE A 89 6.83 -12.30 -2.28
C PHE A 89 7.22 -13.72 -1.89
N ALA A 90 8.23 -13.86 -1.02
CA ALA A 90 8.58 -15.15 -0.41
C ALA A 90 7.38 -15.80 0.31
N ARG A 91 6.40 -15.00 0.72
CA ARG A 91 5.18 -15.46 1.41
C ARG A 91 3.98 -15.50 0.46
N CYS A 92 3.80 -14.52 -0.41
CA CYS A 92 2.56 -14.31 -1.17
C CYS A 92 2.58 -14.83 -2.62
N ASN A 93 3.56 -15.68 -2.95
CA ASN A 93 3.93 -16.12 -4.29
C ASN A 93 4.41 -14.94 -5.16
N PRO A 94 5.66 -14.97 -5.66
CA PRO A 94 6.21 -13.88 -6.43
C PRO A 94 5.40 -13.60 -7.70
N PRO A 95 5.40 -12.35 -8.20
CA PRO A 95 4.92 -12.06 -9.53
C PRO A 95 5.82 -12.70 -10.60
N SER A 96 5.29 -12.94 -11.80
CA SER A 96 6.07 -13.44 -12.93
C SER A 96 7.06 -12.43 -13.49
N ARG A 97 6.84 -11.14 -13.19
CA ARG A 97 7.68 -10.00 -13.59
C ARG A 97 7.77 -9.02 -12.43
N VAL A 98 8.87 -8.28 -12.35
CA VAL A 98 9.00 -7.17 -11.41
C VAL A 98 7.95 -6.11 -11.76
N PHE A 99 7.31 -5.52 -10.74
CA PHE A 99 6.35 -4.44 -10.96
C PHE A 99 7.06 -3.23 -11.56
N ALA A 100 6.56 -2.74 -12.69
CA ALA A 100 7.03 -1.48 -13.28
C ALA A 100 6.26 -0.30 -12.71
N ASP A 101 4.96 -0.47 -12.45
CA ASP A 101 4.05 0.61 -12.07
C ASP A 101 2.96 0.15 -11.08
N TRP A 102 2.06 1.09 -10.74
CA TRP A 102 0.93 0.81 -9.88
C TRP A 102 -0.09 -0.18 -10.48
N SER A 103 -0.22 -0.22 -11.80
CA SER A 103 -1.15 -1.10 -12.50
C SER A 103 -0.73 -2.56 -12.38
N ASP A 104 0.58 -2.83 -12.44
CA ASP A 104 1.16 -4.16 -12.21
C ASP A 104 0.86 -4.69 -10.81
N LEU A 105 0.98 -3.83 -9.79
CA LEU A 105 0.61 -4.19 -8.42
C LEU A 105 -0.87 -4.60 -8.34
N LEU A 106 -1.76 -3.79 -8.92
CA LEU A 106 -3.20 -4.07 -8.92
C LEU A 106 -3.54 -5.34 -9.73
N SER A 107 -2.82 -5.61 -10.82
CA SER A 107 -2.96 -6.82 -11.63
C SER A 107 -2.51 -8.06 -10.84
N TRP A 108 -1.34 -8.03 -10.21
CA TRP A 108 -0.81 -9.13 -9.41
C TRP A 108 -1.73 -9.53 -8.24
N ILE A 109 -2.37 -8.56 -7.59
CA ILE A 109 -3.35 -8.84 -6.53
C ILE A 109 -4.51 -9.68 -7.08
N ARG A 110 -4.98 -9.41 -8.30
CA ARG A 110 -6.17 -10.03 -8.90
C ARG A 110 -5.89 -11.37 -9.57
N THR A 111 -4.70 -11.55 -10.14
CA THR A 111 -4.32 -12.77 -10.89
C THR A 111 -3.99 -13.97 -10.00
N ALA A 112 -4.27 -13.90 -8.69
CA ALA A 112 -4.02 -15.03 -7.80
C ALA A 112 -4.99 -16.19 -8.08
N THR A 113 -4.48 -17.42 -7.99
CA THR A 113 -5.19 -18.65 -8.36
C THR A 113 -6.38 -19.01 -7.46
N SER A 114 -6.58 -18.34 -6.32
CA SER A 114 -7.71 -18.60 -5.43
C SER A 114 -8.15 -17.35 -4.67
N LYS A 115 -9.44 -17.29 -4.29
CA LYS A 115 -10.00 -16.19 -3.47
C LYS A 115 -9.22 -15.95 -2.19
N ARG A 116 -8.72 -17.03 -1.57
CA ARG A 116 -7.90 -16.99 -0.35
C ARG A 116 -6.55 -16.31 -0.62
N ARG A 117 -5.90 -16.60 -1.75
CA ARG A 117 -4.65 -15.93 -2.15
C ARG A 117 -4.87 -14.47 -2.58
N VAL A 118 -5.98 -14.16 -3.25
CA VAL A 118 -6.37 -12.76 -3.53
C VAL A 118 -6.49 -11.97 -2.23
N LEU A 119 -7.18 -12.51 -1.23
CA LEU A 119 -7.32 -11.87 0.08
C LEU A 119 -5.98 -11.66 0.78
N LEU A 120 -5.09 -12.66 0.70
CA LEU A 120 -3.72 -12.54 1.21
C LEU A 120 -2.96 -11.40 0.55
N ARG A 121 -2.94 -11.37 -0.79
CA ARG A 121 -2.25 -10.31 -1.56
C ARG A 121 -2.84 -8.94 -1.27
N LYS A 122 -4.17 -8.80 -1.18
CA LYS A 122 -4.83 -7.55 -0.77
C LYS A 122 -4.33 -7.07 0.60
N LEU A 123 -4.31 -7.94 1.60
CA LEU A 123 -3.84 -7.60 2.95
C LEU A 123 -2.35 -7.23 2.97
N ALA A 124 -1.52 -8.03 2.31
CA ALA A 124 -0.08 -7.80 2.24
C ALA A 124 0.25 -6.49 1.52
N SER A 125 -0.33 -6.25 0.34
CA SER A 125 -0.12 -5.01 -0.41
C SER A 125 -0.55 -3.78 0.38
N GLN A 126 -1.76 -3.80 0.95
CA GLN A 126 -2.23 -2.68 1.77
C GLN A 126 -1.29 -2.40 2.96
N ALA A 127 -0.75 -3.44 3.59
CA ALA A 127 0.21 -3.29 4.67
C ALA A 127 1.55 -2.72 4.19
N VAL A 128 2.09 -3.18 3.06
CA VAL A 128 3.34 -2.62 2.50
C VAL A 128 3.18 -1.13 2.25
N ILE A 129 2.12 -0.73 1.56
CA ILE A 129 1.84 0.68 1.26
C ILE A 129 1.74 1.51 2.55
N PHE A 130 1.02 1.00 3.56
CA PHE A 130 0.90 1.69 4.85
C PHE A 130 2.24 1.83 5.58
N HIS A 131 3.01 0.75 5.71
CA HIS A 131 4.24 0.74 6.48
C HIS A 131 5.38 1.49 5.79
N VAL A 132 5.48 1.42 4.46
CA VAL A 132 6.40 2.25 3.66
C VAL A 132 6.06 3.73 3.82
N TRP A 133 4.78 4.09 3.70
CA TRP A 133 4.34 5.47 3.90
C TRP A 133 4.66 5.98 5.30
N LYS A 134 4.38 5.17 6.32
CA LYS A 134 4.72 5.45 7.72
C LYS A 134 6.22 5.65 7.89
N GLN A 135 7.04 4.77 7.34
CA GLN A 135 8.49 4.84 7.47
C GLN A 135 9.08 6.06 6.78
N ARG A 136 8.60 6.38 5.57
CA ARG A 136 8.94 7.62 4.86
C ARG A 136 8.63 8.86 5.71
N ASN A 137 7.46 8.90 6.34
CA ASN A 137 7.09 10.04 7.20
C ASN A 137 7.91 10.09 8.49
N ASN A 138 8.21 8.94 9.10
CA ASN A 138 9.12 8.87 10.25
C ASN A 138 10.51 9.43 9.92
N LEU A 139 11.03 9.11 8.73
CA LEU A 139 12.32 9.62 8.30
C LEU A 139 12.29 11.15 8.14
N ILE A 140 11.24 11.70 7.51
CA ILE A 140 11.14 13.15 7.28
C ILE A 140 10.89 13.94 8.58
N HIS A 141 9.97 13.49 9.42
CA HIS A 141 9.48 14.29 10.55
C HIS A 141 10.21 13.98 11.86
N ASN A 142 10.77 12.77 11.99
CA ASN A 142 11.39 12.32 13.23
C ASN A 142 12.87 11.91 13.04
N ALA A 143 13.41 11.97 11.82
CA ALA A 143 14.76 11.49 11.48
C ALA A 143 15.00 10.00 11.84
N ILE A 144 13.94 9.18 11.89
CA ILE A 144 14.04 7.76 12.23
C ILE A 144 14.10 6.93 10.94
N ALA A 145 15.26 6.31 10.69
CA ALA A 145 15.48 5.35 9.61
C ALA A 145 15.45 3.92 10.15
N LEU A 146 14.43 3.14 9.79
CA LEU A 146 14.35 1.70 10.05
C LEU A 146 14.81 0.93 8.81
N SER A 147 15.45 -0.22 8.99
CA SER A 147 15.75 -1.11 7.86
C SER A 147 14.46 -1.71 7.26
N ASP A 148 14.54 -2.11 6.00
CA ASP A 148 13.50 -2.87 5.29
C ASP A 148 13.03 -4.08 6.12
N THR A 149 13.97 -4.77 6.76
CA THR A 149 13.73 -5.97 7.54
C THR A 149 12.94 -5.66 8.82
N THR A 150 13.28 -4.58 9.53
CA THR A 150 12.51 -4.13 10.71
C THR A 150 11.09 -3.71 10.34
N VAL A 151 10.92 -3.01 9.22
CA VAL A 151 9.61 -2.63 8.70
C VAL A 151 8.80 -3.87 8.32
N PHE A 152 9.42 -4.83 7.65
CA PHE A 152 8.79 -6.10 7.29
C PHE A 152 8.35 -6.91 8.51
N ILE A 153 9.19 -7.03 9.54
CA ILE A 153 8.82 -7.72 10.80
C ILE A 153 7.61 -7.05 11.45
N SER A 154 7.55 -5.71 11.44
CA SER A 154 6.43 -4.95 12.00
C SER A 154 5.13 -5.18 11.22
N LEU A 155 5.22 -5.16 9.89
CA LEU A 155 4.13 -5.50 8.97
C LEU A 155 3.62 -6.93 9.21
N ASP A 156 4.52 -7.90 9.28
CA ASP A 156 4.16 -9.31 9.40
C ASP A 156 3.50 -9.61 10.74
N ARG A 157 4.06 -9.06 11.83
CA ARG A 157 3.48 -9.17 13.17
C ARG A 157 2.05 -8.61 13.20
N GLU A 158 1.80 -7.50 12.50
CA GLU A 158 0.46 -6.92 12.42
C GLU A 158 -0.50 -7.77 11.59
N LEU A 159 -0.03 -8.30 10.46
CA LEU A 159 -0.84 -9.16 9.60
C LEU A 159 -1.21 -10.47 10.31
N ARG A 160 -0.28 -11.10 11.06
CA ARG A 160 -0.55 -12.32 11.84
C ARG A 160 -1.64 -12.16 12.90
N LYS A 161 -1.86 -10.96 13.44
CA LYS A 161 -2.97 -10.69 14.38
C LYS A 161 -4.34 -10.86 13.72
N LYS A 162 -4.44 -10.89 12.39
CA LYS A 162 -5.68 -11.21 11.68
C LYS A 162 -5.82 -12.73 11.56
N LYS A 163 -6.92 -13.27 12.12
CA LYS A 163 -7.30 -14.69 11.97
C LYS A 163 -7.16 -15.19 10.53
N THR A 164 -7.59 -14.39 9.55
CA THR A 164 -7.43 -14.69 8.12
C THR A 164 -6.00 -14.97 7.69
N TYR A 165 -5.02 -14.20 8.20
CA TYR A 165 -3.60 -14.37 7.89
C TYR A 165 -3.00 -15.56 8.63
N GLN A 166 -3.45 -15.82 9.85
CA GLN A 166 -2.99 -16.94 10.68
C GLN A 166 -3.44 -18.30 10.15
N PHE A 167 -4.65 -18.41 9.59
CA PHE A 167 -5.06 -19.61 8.86
C PHE A 167 -4.28 -19.79 7.55
N LEU A 168 -3.77 -18.70 6.95
CA LEU A 168 -3.06 -18.66 5.67
C LEU A 168 -1.59 -19.06 5.76
N PHE A 169 -0.97 -18.90 6.93
CA PHE A 169 0.39 -19.34 7.24
C PHE A 169 0.40 -20.13 8.54
N PRO A 170 0.14 -21.45 8.50
CA PRO A 170 0.14 -22.27 9.71
C PRO A 170 1.54 -22.67 10.20
N PHE A 171 2.61 -22.45 9.42
CA PHE A 171 3.96 -22.89 9.79
C PHE A 171 5.00 -21.80 9.51
N LEU A 172 5.22 -20.97 10.52
CA LEU A 172 6.51 -20.41 10.93
C LEU A 172 6.45 -20.33 12.46
#